data_AF-A0A656GL01-F1
#
_entry.id   AF-A0A656GL01-F1
#
_cell.length_a   1.000
_cell.length_b   1.000
_cell.length_c   1.000
_cell.angle_alpha   90.00
_cell.angle_beta   90.00
_cell.angle_gamma   90.00
#
_symmetry.space_group_name_H-M   'P 1'
#
loop_
_entity.id
_entity.type
_entity.pdbx_description
1 polymer ?
#
loop_
_entity_poly.entity_id
_entity_poly.type
_entity_poly.pdbx_seq_one_letter_code
_entity_poly.pdbx_strand_id
1 'polypeptide(L)' 'YTPTSTPIALGERLFSRWDFKRVLSEGYVDIIQPDASHAGGITETRKIANMAEAYDVVLALH' A
#
# COMPACT_ATOMS: atom_id res chain seq x y z
N TYR A 1 -18.90 -3.70 12.29
CA TYR A 1 -17.46 -3.48 12.52
C TYR A 1 -17.31 -2.35 13.50
N THR A 2 -16.72 -2.60 14.67
CA THR A 2 -16.36 -1.52 15.59
C THR A 2 -15.06 -0.91 15.09
N PRO A 3 -15.04 0.35 14.63
CA PRO A 3 -13.80 0.98 14.17
C PRO A 3 -12.81 1.05 15.34
N THR A 4 -11.57 0.66 15.07
CA THR A 4 -10.43 0.81 15.99
C THR A 4 -9.70 2.11 15.68
N SER A 5 -9.11 2.75 16.69
CA SER A 5 -8.24 3.92 16.50
C SER A 5 -6.80 3.54 16.14
N THR A 6 -6.45 2.25 16.20
CA THR A 6 -5.12 1.77 15.82
C THR A 6 -4.97 1.78 14.30
N PRO A 7 -3.98 2.50 13.73
CA PRO A 7 -3.73 2.49 12.29
C PRO A 7 -3.41 1.10 11.77
N ILE A 8 -3.93 0.76 10.59
CA ILE A 8 -3.71 -0.51 9.91
C ILE A 8 -2.62 -0.32 8.84
N ALA A 9 -1.54 -1.07 8.97
CA ALA A 9 -0.43 -1.13 8.02
C ALA A 9 -0.34 -2.51 7.36
N LEU A 10 -0.08 -2.57 6.05
CA LEU A 10 0.16 -3.81 5.30
C LEU A 10 0.95 -3.56 4.01
N GLY A 11 1.53 -4.59 3.39
CA GLY A 11 2.14 -4.44 2.06
C GLY A 11 3.37 -5.30 1.80
N GLU A 12 4.00 -5.87 2.84
CA GLU A 12 5.26 -6.62 2.75
C GLU A 12 5.20 -7.86 1.83
N ARG A 13 4.01 -8.42 1.60
CA ARG A 13 3.78 -9.59 0.73
C ARG A 13 2.87 -9.30 -0.46
N LEU A 14 2.72 -8.03 -0.82
CA LEU A 14 2.03 -7.62 -2.05
C LEU A 14 3.10 -7.40 -3.13
N PHE A 15 2.96 -8.09 -4.25
CA PHE A 15 4.03 -8.21 -5.25
C PHE A 15 3.84 -7.31 -6.47
N SER A 16 2.63 -6.79 -6.67
CA SER A 16 2.31 -5.96 -7.82
C SER A 16 1.39 -4.81 -7.46
N ARG A 17 1.40 -3.74 -8.26
CA ARG A 17 0.44 -2.64 -8.12
C ARG A 17 -1.03 -3.09 -8.16
N TRP A 18 -1.33 -4.25 -8.74
CA TRP A 18 -2.69 -4.78 -8.78
C TRP A 18 -3.14 -5.30 -7.42
N ASP A 19 -2.21 -5.85 -6.65
CA ASP A 19 -2.45 -6.25 -5.27
C ASP A 19 -2.72 -5.01 -4.40
N PHE A 20 -1.89 -3.96 -4.54
CA PHE A 20 -2.09 -2.68 -3.85
C PHE A 20 -3.39 -1.99 -4.26
N LYS A 21 -3.76 -2.02 -5.55
CA LYS A 21 -5.01 -1.43 -6.04
C LYS A 21 -6.22 -1.98 -5.28
N ARG A 22 -6.26 -3.30 -5.04
CA ARG A 22 -7.38 -3.92 -4.32
C ARG A 22 -7.49 -3.35 -2.91
N VAL A 23 -6.39 -3.36 -2.16
CA VAL A 23 -6.38 -2.90 -0.76
C VAL A 23 -6.71 -1.41 -0.66
N LEU A 24 -6.11 -0.57 -1.51
CA LEU A 24 -6.40 0.87 -1.55
C LEU A 24 -7.89 1.13 -1.85
N SER A 25 -8.48 0.37 -2.77
CA SER A 25 -9.90 0.52 -3.12
C SER A 25 -10.88 0.06 -2.04
N GLU A 26 -10.47 -0.84 -1.15
CA GLU A 26 -11.29 -1.32 -0.04
C GLU A 26 -11.35 -0.32 1.13
N GLY A 27 -10.39 0.61 1.21
CA GLY A 27 -10.42 1.73 2.16
C GLY A 27 -10.15 1.35 3.63
N TYR A 28 -9.61 0.15 3.88
CA TYR A 28 -9.31 -0.34 5.24
C TYR A 28 -7.85 -0.15 5.67
N VAL A 29 -7.01 0.47 4.84
CA VAL A 29 -5.58 0.62 5.09
C VAL A 29 -5.21 2.08 5.29
N ASP A 30 -4.46 2.36 6.35
CA ASP A 30 -3.94 3.71 6.64
C ASP A 30 -2.52 3.89 6.09
N ILE A 31 -1.75 2.79 6.06
CA ILE A 31 -0.35 2.78 5.62
C ILE A 31 -0.06 1.58 4.72
N ILE A 32 0.51 1.80 3.53
CA ILE A 32 1.04 0.71 2.70
C ILE A 32 2.56 0.60 2.81
N GLN A 33 3.05 -0.65 2.76
CA GLN A 33 4.46 -0.98 2.97
C GLN A 33 5.08 -1.81 1.83
N PRO A 34 5.23 -1.26 0.61
CA PRO A 34 5.85 -2.00 -0.49
C PRO A 34 7.35 -2.21 -0.25
N ASP A 35 7.82 -3.44 -0.44
CA ASP A 35 9.25 -3.76 -0.57
C ASP A 35 9.64 -3.71 -2.04
N ALA A 36 10.60 -2.86 -2.40
CA ALA A 36 11.02 -2.68 -3.79
C ALA A 36 11.59 -3.96 -4.44
N SER A 37 12.15 -4.87 -3.64
CA SER A 37 12.67 -6.16 -4.10
C SER A 37 11.55 -7.12 -4.51
N HIS A 38 10.38 -6.99 -3.87
CA HIS A 38 9.23 -7.86 -4.08
C HIS A 38 8.15 -7.24 -4.98
N ALA A 39 8.00 -5.91 -4.95
CA ALA A 39 6.96 -5.15 -5.63
C ALA A 39 7.29 -4.80 -7.10
N GLY A 40 8.25 -5.51 -7.72
CA GLY A 40 8.64 -5.30 -9.13
C GLY A 40 9.67 -4.20 -9.37
N GLY A 41 10.49 -3.86 -8.37
CA GLY A 41 11.58 -2.89 -8.48
C GLY A 41 11.17 -1.45 -8.19
N ILE A 42 12.15 -0.54 -8.26
CA ILE A 42 11.99 0.88 -7.92
C ILE A 42 10.92 1.56 -8.77
N THR A 43 10.90 1.30 -10.08
CA THR A 43 9.94 1.92 -11.01
C THR A 43 8.51 1.51 -10.70
N GLU A 44 8.28 0.25 -10.35
CA GLU A 44 6.94 -0.23 -10.02
C GLU A 44 6.51 0.26 -8.62
N THR A 45 7.44 0.27 -7.66
CA THR A 45 7.23 0.85 -6.33
C THR A 45 6.83 2.33 -6.41
N ARG A 46 7.42 3.10 -7.34
CA ARG A 46 7.00 4.49 -7.58
C ARG A 46 5.57 4.60 -8.10
N LYS A 47 5.11 3.67 -8.96
CA LYS A 47 3.70 3.66 -9.39
C LYS A 47 2.77 3.32 -8.23
N ILE A 48 3.19 2.44 -7.33
CA ILE A 48 2.46 2.13 -6.09
C ILE A 48 2.35 3.37 -5.19
N ALA A 49 3.45 4.13 -5.05
CA ALA A 49 3.44 5.39 -4.30
C ALA A 49 2.43 6.39 -4.87
N ASN A 50 2.44 6.60 -6.18
CA ASN A 50 1.50 7.52 -6.83
C ASN A 50 0.04 7.06 -6.69
N MET A 51 -0.23 5.75 -6.61
CA MET A 51 -1.56 5.25 -6.31
C MET A 51 -1.94 5.57 -4.87
N ALA A 52 -1.08 5.29 -3.89
CA ALA A 52 -1.39 5.56 -2.48
C ALA A 52 -1.68 7.04 -2.23
N GLU A 53 -0.93 7.95 -2.88
CA GLU A 53 -1.19 9.39 -2.88
C GLU A 53 -2.61 9.72 -3.36
N ALA A 54 -3.09 9.08 -4.43
CA ALA A 54 -4.45 9.30 -4.94
C ALA A 54 -5.57 8.79 -4.01
N TYR A 55 -5.24 7.95 -3.03
CA TYR A 55 -6.17 7.44 -2.01
C TYR A 55 -5.95 8.09 -0.63
N ASP A 56 -5.09 9.13 -0.54
CA ASP A 56 -4.69 9.75 0.73
C ASP A 56 -4.10 8.74 1.76
N VAL A 57 -3.47 7.68 1.27
CA VAL A 57 -2.85 6.62 2.08
C VAL A 57 -1.36 6.86 2.20
N VAL A 58 -0.83 6.76 3.42
CA VAL A 58 0.61 6.93 3.69
C VAL A 58 1.38 5.74 3.11
N LEU A 59 2.55 6.02 2.52
CA LEU A 59 3.49 4.99 2.10
C LEU A 59 4.72 4.99 3.02
N ALA A 60 5.11 3.82 3.49
CA ALA A 60 6.39 3.59 4.15
C ALA A 60 7.14 2.46 3.43
N LEU A 61 8.41 2.61 3.10
CA LEU A 61 9.17 1.51 2.51
C LEU A 61 9.53 0.49 3.59
N HIS A 62 9.46 -0.79 3.23
CA HIS A 62 10.06 -1.88 3.99
C HIS A 62 11.47 -2.19 3.46
#